data_AF-A0A5C8SJZ7-F1
#
_entry.id   AF-A0A5C8SJZ7-F1
#
_cell.length_a   1.000
_cell.length_b   1.000
_cell.length_c   1.000
_cell.angle_alpha   90.00
_cell.angle_beta   90.00
_cell.angle_gamma   90.00
#
_symmetry.space_group_name_H-M   'P 1'
#
loop_
_entity.id
_entity.type
_entity.pdbx_description
1 polymer ?
#
loop_
_entity_poly.entity_id
_entity_poly.type
_entity_poly.pdbx_seq_one_letter_code
_entity_poly.pdbx_strand_id
1 'polypeptide(L)'
;MVRNAILLAGSASGVVSGGISPVRGRALEALRAVALHPLGLRTSAHPKAARALVALGYVAVRPAQYVGRKWDEQAWFLTDAGHELIRVLGTGDHG
;
A
#
# COMPACT_ATOMS: atom_id res chain seq x y z
N MET A 1 -40.21 -9.44 -29.08
CA MET A 1 -39.64 -8.08 -28.94
C MET A 1 -38.29 -8.20 -28.22
N VAL A 2 -37.21 -7.67 -28.85
CA VAL A 2 -35.87 -7.31 -28.33
C VAL A 2 -34.99 -8.47 -27.76
N ARG A 3 -34.06 -9.05 -28.56
CA ARG A 3 -32.59 -8.75 -28.77
C ARG A 3 -31.72 -9.01 -27.52
N ASN A 4 -30.80 -9.97 -27.43
CA ASN A 4 -29.55 -10.32 -28.17
C ASN A 4 -28.25 -9.84 -27.45
N ALA A 5 -27.17 -10.64 -27.61
CA ALA A 5 -25.74 -10.47 -27.27
C ALA A 5 -25.31 -10.66 -25.79
N ILE A 6 -24.54 -11.70 -25.43
CA ILE A 6 -23.11 -12.00 -25.71
C ILE A 6 -22.18 -10.88 -25.24
N LEU A 7 -21.43 -11.13 -24.17
CA LEU A 7 -20.01 -10.74 -24.11
C LEU A 7 -19.23 -11.63 -23.13
N LEU A 8 -18.39 -12.47 -23.73
CA LEU A 8 -17.14 -12.97 -23.17
C LEU A 8 -16.38 -11.82 -22.50
N ALA A 9 -16.04 -11.96 -21.22
CA ALA A 9 -14.89 -11.25 -20.66
C ALA A 9 -13.71 -12.21 -20.60
N GLY A 10 -13.10 -12.43 -21.77
CA GLY A 10 -11.68 -12.76 -21.84
C GLY A 10 -10.86 -11.48 -21.75
N SER A 11 -9.67 -11.59 -21.18
CA SER A 11 -8.55 -10.62 -21.21
C SER A 11 -8.32 -9.82 -19.93
N ALA A 12 -7.46 -10.37 -19.08
CA ALA A 12 -6.26 -9.65 -18.67
C ALA A 12 -5.06 -10.60 -18.85
N SER A 13 -4.68 -10.79 -20.11
CA SER A 13 -3.31 -11.14 -20.45
C SER A 13 -2.45 -9.94 -20.09
N GLY A 14 -1.46 -10.15 -19.23
CA GLY A 14 -0.62 -9.10 -18.68
C GLY A 14 0.53 -9.69 -17.89
N VAL A 15 1.33 -10.51 -18.56
CA VAL A 15 2.68 -10.87 -18.14
C VAL A 15 3.42 -9.57 -17.81
N VAL A 16 3.63 -9.25 -16.53
CA VAL A 16 4.67 -8.30 -16.14
C VAL A 16 5.97 -9.08 -15.98
N SER A 17 6.60 -9.30 -17.13
CA SER A 17 8.03 -9.59 -17.25
C SER A 17 8.84 -8.70 -16.31
N GLY A 18 9.72 -9.31 -15.51
CA GLY A 18 10.99 -8.68 -15.12
C GLY A 18 10.93 -7.50 -14.14
N GLY A 19 10.99 -7.82 -12.84
CA GLY A 19 12.14 -7.38 -12.05
C GLY A 19 12.29 -5.92 -11.61
N ILE A 20 11.24 -5.08 -11.53
CA ILE A 20 11.33 -3.79 -10.83
C ILE A 20 10.03 -3.52 -10.07
N SER A 21 9.93 -3.97 -8.81
CA SER A 21 8.96 -3.35 -7.90
C SER A 21 9.38 -1.90 -7.69
N PRO A 22 8.53 -0.89 -7.99
CA PRO A 22 8.87 0.52 -7.81
C PRO A 22 9.08 0.88 -6.33
N VAL A 23 8.62 0.02 -5.42
CA VAL A 23 8.83 0.13 -3.98
C VAL A 23 10.05 -0.69 -3.58
N ARG A 24 11.19 -0.01 -3.41
CA ARG A 24 12.47 -0.56 -2.92
C ARG A 24 13.13 0.39 -1.93
N GLY A 25 14.17 -0.08 -1.24
CA GLY A 25 14.98 0.71 -0.31
C GLY A 25 14.13 1.41 0.75
N ARG A 26 14.29 2.73 0.90
CA ARG A 26 13.58 3.53 1.91
C ARG A 26 12.05 3.51 1.79
N ALA A 27 11.50 3.32 0.59
CA ALA A 27 10.06 3.18 0.41
C ALA A 27 9.55 1.84 0.94
N LEU A 28 10.31 0.76 0.74
CA LEU A 28 10.00 -0.55 1.31
C LEU A 28 10.13 -0.54 2.83
N GLU A 29 11.17 0.09 3.38
CA GLU A 29 11.32 0.27 4.84
C GLU A 29 10.14 1.03 5.43
N ALA A 30 9.72 2.14 4.80
CA ALA A 30 8.57 2.92 5.26
C ALA A 30 7.27 2.10 5.18
N LEU A 31 7.07 1.33 4.11
CA LEU A 31 5.90 0.46 3.95
C LEU A 31 5.85 -0.61 5.05
N ARG A 32 6.99 -1.26 5.33
CA ARG A 32 7.13 -2.23 6.44
C ARG A 32 6.88 -1.57 7.80
N ALA A 33 7.42 -0.38 8.04
CA ALA A 33 7.21 0.35 9.29
C ALA A 33 5.73 0.70 9.52
N VAL A 34 5.01 1.11 8.47
CA VAL A 34 3.55 1.37 8.57
C VAL A 34 2.81 0.07 8.92
N ALA A 35 3.18 -1.06 8.33
CA ALA A 35 2.51 -2.34 8.59
C ALA A 35 2.74 -2.88 10.01
N LEU A 36 3.88 -2.57 10.62
CA LEU A 36 4.14 -2.90 12.02
C LEU A 36 3.28 -2.07 13.00
N HIS A 37 2.60 -1.02 12.54
CA HIS A 37 1.88 -0.07 13.38
C HIS A 37 0.40 0.05 12.93
N PRO A 38 -0.46 -0.92 13.28
CA PRO A 38 -1.86 -0.94 12.84
C PRO A 38 -2.69 0.24 13.35
N LEU A 39 -2.29 0.85 14.47
CA LEU A 39 -2.92 2.07 15.02
C LEU A 39 -2.45 3.37 14.35
N GLY A 40 -1.62 3.25 13.30
CA GLY A 40 -1.07 4.33 12.53
C GLY A 40 0.37 4.67 12.93
N LEU A 41 1.23 4.85 11.91
CA LEU A 41 2.60 5.34 12.08
C LEU A 41 2.62 6.88 12.05
N ARG A 42 3.39 7.52 12.93
CA ARG A 42 3.52 8.99 12.96
C ARG A 42 3.95 9.56 11.60
N THR A 43 3.33 10.66 11.18
CA THR A 43 3.67 11.37 9.92
C THR A 43 5.10 11.92 9.87
N SER A 44 5.75 12.09 11.02
CA SER A 44 7.16 12.46 11.13
C SER A 44 8.12 11.32 10.83
N ALA A 45 7.66 10.06 10.86
CA ALA A 45 8.47 8.90 10.52
C ALA A 45 8.48 8.72 8.99
N HIS A 46 9.67 8.71 8.39
CA HIS A 46 9.86 8.51 6.94
C HIS A 46 9.13 9.49 5.99
N PRO A 47 9.07 10.81 6.27
CA PRO A 47 8.12 11.77 5.67
C PRO A 47 8.13 11.82 4.13
N LYS A 48 9.30 11.69 3.50
CA LYS A 48 9.41 11.68 2.03
C LYS A 48 8.93 10.36 1.43
N ALA A 49 9.28 9.25 2.06
CA ALA A 49 9.05 7.91 1.52
C ALA A 49 7.56 7.56 1.52
N ALA A 50 6.82 7.74 2.62
CA ALA A 50 5.38 7.45 2.52
C ALA A 50 4.51 8.55 1.93
N ARG A 51 5.01 9.77 1.72
CA ARG A 51 4.32 10.68 0.79
C ARG A 51 4.26 10.08 -0.62
N ALA A 52 5.35 9.45 -1.08
CA ALA A 52 5.34 8.71 -2.34
C ALA A 52 4.39 7.50 -2.28
N LEU A 53 4.38 6.74 -1.17
CA LEU A 53 3.45 5.62 -1.00
C LEU A 53 1.98 6.05 -0.95
N VAL A 54 1.69 7.24 -0.42
CA VAL A 54 0.35 7.85 -0.45
C VAL A 54 -0.04 8.20 -1.88
N ALA A 55 0.86 8.83 -2.64
CA ALA A 55 0.62 9.12 -4.05
C ALA A 55 0.38 7.85 -4.90
N LEU A 56 1.00 6.72 -4.50
CA LEU A 56 0.82 5.41 -5.13
C LEU A 56 -0.39 4.63 -4.58
N GLY A 57 -1.10 5.13 -3.57
CA GLY A 57 -2.28 4.49 -2.99
C GLY A 57 -2.01 3.31 -2.05
N TYR A 58 -0.75 3.06 -1.66
CA TYR A 58 -0.38 1.98 -0.73
C TYR A 58 -0.52 2.37 0.75
N VAL A 59 -0.50 3.67 1.02
CA VAL A 59 -0.63 4.25 2.36
C VAL A 59 -1.68 5.34 2.30
N ALA A 60 -2.46 5.49 3.37
CA ALA A 60 -3.41 6.58 3.55
C ALA A 60 -3.03 7.41 4.78
N VAL A 61 -3.36 8.70 4.73
CA VAL A 61 -3.27 9.57 5.90
C VAL A 61 -4.63 9.61 6.57
N ARG A 62 -4.69 9.25 7.85
CA ARG A 62 -5.93 9.25 8.66
C ARG A 62 -5.64 9.77 10.07
N PRO A 63 -6.66 10.17 10.86
CA PRO A 63 -6.46 10.47 12.27
C PRO A 63 -5.76 9.31 12.97
N ALA A 64 -4.73 9.61 13.75
CA ALA A 64 -4.01 8.63 14.55
C ALA A 64 -4.97 7.89 15.48
N GLN A 65 -4.68 6.63 15.77
CA GLN A 65 -5.51 5.81 16.68
C GLN A 65 -4.74 5.34 17.92
N TYR A 66 -3.44 5.62 18.02
CA TYR A 66 -2.65 5.31 19.22
C TYR A 66 -2.99 6.20 20.42
N VAL A 67 -2.66 5.69 21.61
CA VAL A 67 -2.83 6.37 22.90
C VAL A 67 -1.85 7.55 23.01
N GLY A 68 -2.29 8.68 23.57
CA GLY A 68 -1.44 9.86 23.77
C GLY A 68 -1.23 10.73 22.52
N ARG A 69 -1.97 10.47 21.44
CA ARG A 69 -2.02 11.33 20.26
C ARG A 69 -2.64 12.70 20.58
N LYS A 70 -2.25 13.73 19.84
CA LYS A 70 -2.99 15.00 19.81
C LYS A 70 -4.32 14.81 19.07
N TRP A 71 -5.30 15.67 19.37
CA TRP A 71 -6.66 15.56 18.85
C TRP A 71 -6.72 15.65 17.31
N ASP A 72 -5.80 16.39 16.69
CA ASP A 72 -5.68 16.56 15.24
C ASP A 72 -4.52 15.72 14.62
N GLU A 73 -3.87 14.87 15.42
CA GLU A 73 -2.67 14.17 14.97
C GLU A 73 -3.00 13.19 13.85
N GLN A 74 -2.33 13.36 12.72
CA GLN A 74 -2.45 12.47 11.57
C GLN A 74 -1.36 11.40 11.61
N ALA A 75 -1.73 10.20 11.18
CA ALA A 75 -0.84 9.06 11.05
C ALA A 75 -1.04 8.36 9.71
N TRP A 76 -0.07 7.53 9.38
CA TRP A 76 0.04 6.76 8.16
C TRP A 76 -0.51 5.37 8.41
N PHE A 77 -1.44 4.95 7.56
CA PHE A 77 -2.10 3.67 7.64
C PHE A 77 -1.91 2.92 6.34
N LEU A 78 -1.75 1.60 6.43
CA LEU A 78 -1.74 0.78 5.23
C LEU A 78 -3.13 0.75 4.60
N THR A 79 -3.18 0.75 3.27
CA THR A 79 -4.40 0.44 2.52
C THR A 79 -4.43 -1.05 2.17
N ASP A 80 -5.56 -1.54 1.65
CA ASP A 80 -5.65 -2.93 1.16
C ASP A 80 -4.62 -3.21 0.07
N ALA A 81 -4.38 -2.26 -0.83
CA ALA A 81 -3.33 -2.35 -1.85
C ALA A 81 -1.92 -2.41 -1.23
N GLY A 82 -1.68 -1.66 -0.15
CA GLY A 82 -0.43 -1.72 0.59
C GLY A 82 -0.23 -3.07 1.30
N HIS A 83 -1.30 -3.66 1.84
CA HIS A 83 -1.28 -4.99 2.45
C HIS A 83 -0.93 -6.06 1.43
N GLU A 84 -1.55 -6.01 0.26
CA GLU A 84 -1.25 -6.93 -0.83
C GLU A 84 0.19 -6.77 -1.32
N LEU A 85 0.67 -5.53 -1.46
CA LEU A 85 2.05 -5.26 -1.84
C LEU A 85 3.05 -5.85 -0.83
N ILE A 86 2.82 -5.68 0.48
CA ILE A 86 3.67 -6.29 1.50
C ILE A 86 3.61 -7.82 1.43
N ARG A 87 2.44 -8.41 1.18
CA ARG A 87 2.30 -9.85 1.06
C ARG A 87 3.14 -10.39 -0.10
N VAL A 88 3.06 -9.75 -1.26
CA VAL A 88 3.84 -10.10 -2.45
C VAL A 88 5.35 -9.92 -2.21
N LEU A 89 5.76 -8.79 -1.61
CA LEU A 89 7.17 -8.49 -1.34
C LEU A 89 7.77 -9.30 -0.18
N GLY A 90 6.95 -9.68 0.80
CA GLY A 90 7.34 -10.47 1.97
C GLY A 90 7.46 -11.97 1.66
N THR A 91 6.74 -12.46 0.65
CA THR A 91 6.87 -13.86 0.18
C THR A 91 8.22 -14.13 -0.51
N GLY A 92 8.98 -13.08 -0.87
CA GLY A 92 10.33 -13.19 -1.41
C GLY A 92 11.46 -13.15 -0.38
N ASP A 93 11.15 -12.98 0.91
CA ASP A 93 12.12 -13.04 2.02
C ASP A 93 12.04 -14.46 2.62
N HIS A 94 12.61 -15.43 1.91
CA HIS A 94 12.97 -16.72 2.49
C HIS A 94 14.49 -16.75 2.47
N GLY A 95 15.08 -16.68 3.66
CA GLY A 95 16.48 -17.05 3.87
C GLY A 95 16.74 -18.50 3.52
#